data_AF-A0A967H1N9-F1
#
_entry.id   AF-A0A967H1N9-F1
#
_cell.length_a   1.000
_cell.length_b   1.000
_cell.length_c   1.000
_cell.angle_alpha   90.00
_cell.angle_beta   90.00
_cell.angle_gamma   90.00
#
_symmetry.space_group_name_H-M   'P 1'
#
loop_
_entity.id
_entity.type
_entity.pdbx_description
1 polymer ?
#
loop_
_entity_poly.entity_id
_entity_poly.type
_entity_poly.pdbx_seq_one_letter_code
_entity_poly.pdbx_strand_id
1 'polypeptide(L)'
;MNQPAIVLIHGLWTNGMEMWLLGKRPSAAGYTIQRFSYPSHSQIPVENADALADYCDRLSGPEINFICHSLGGLVLRHFFYRSPETIPGRSITLGTPHNPSSSAFSLGRNRLGRLSLGKSIDQGLAGDVPSWEGCQKLGVIAGT
;
A
#
# COMPACT_ATOMS: atom_id res chain seq x y z
N MET A 1 12.87 -16.26 -19.17
CA MET A 1 13.33 -15.62 -17.92
C MET A 1 12.12 -14.92 -17.32
N ASN A 2 11.69 -15.32 -16.12
CA ASN A 2 10.53 -14.73 -15.46
C ASN A 2 10.93 -13.36 -14.92
N GLN A 3 10.46 -12.27 -15.54
CA GLN A 3 10.85 -10.92 -15.15
C GLN A 3 10.21 -10.55 -13.80
N PRO A 4 10.92 -9.87 -12.89
CA PRO A 4 10.36 -9.45 -11.61
C PRO A 4 9.17 -8.51 -11.83
N ALA A 5 8.07 -8.79 -11.15
CA ALA A 5 6.87 -7.95 -11.19
C ALA A 5 7.00 -6.78 -10.22
N ILE A 6 6.42 -5.63 -10.58
CA ILE A 6 6.22 -4.50 -9.67
C ILE A 6 4.71 -4.31 -9.49
N VAL A 7 4.23 -4.47 -8.27
CA VAL A 7 2.86 -4.18 -7.87
C VAL A 7 2.77 -2.73 -7.38
N LEU A 8 1.94 -1.94 -8.05
CA LEU A 8 1.66 -0.56 -7.68
C LEU A 8 0.39 -0.49 -6.83
N ILE A 9 0.49 0.16 -5.67
CA ILE A 9 -0.61 0.26 -4.67
C ILE A 9 -0.92 1.74 -4.43
N HIS A 10 -2.14 2.14 -4.79
CA HIS A 10 -2.58 3.53 -4.77
C HIS A 10 -3.03 4.02 -3.37
N GLY A 11 -3.29 5.32 -3.26
CA GLY A 11 -3.70 5.98 -2.02
C GLY A 11 -5.21 6.16 -1.85
N LEU A 12 -5.60 6.95 -0.85
CA LEU A 12 -6.99 7.30 -0.56
C LEU A 12 -7.62 8.11 -1.72
N TRP A 13 -8.87 7.81 -2.07
CA TRP A 13 -9.68 8.46 -3.12
C TRP A 13 -9.13 8.37 -4.55
N THR A 14 -8.06 7.63 -4.75
CA THR A 14 -7.54 7.38 -6.09
C THR A 14 -7.97 6.00 -6.57
N ASN A 15 -7.95 5.81 -7.90
CA ASN A 15 -8.24 4.55 -8.57
C ASN A 15 -6.99 3.96 -9.25
N GLY A 16 -5.80 4.44 -8.89
CA GLY A 16 -4.52 4.01 -9.45
C GLY A 16 -4.13 4.68 -10.78
N MET A 17 -4.84 5.71 -11.25
CA MET A 17 -4.39 6.49 -12.42
C MET A 17 -3.06 7.20 -12.17
N GLU A 18 -2.83 7.71 -10.96
CA GLU A 18 -1.56 8.32 -10.58
C GLU A 18 -0.41 7.29 -10.55
N MET A 19 -0.73 6.01 -10.30
CA MET A 19 0.23 4.92 -10.42
C MET A 19 0.66 4.67 -11.87
N TRP A 20 -0.11 5.09 -12.88
CA TRP A 20 0.32 4.97 -14.28
C TRP A 20 1.60 5.76 -14.54
N LEU A 21 1.70 6.98 -14.01
CA LEU A 21 2.90 7.81 -14.18
C LEU A 21 4.11 7.18 -13.49
N LEU A 22 3.92 6.68 -12.27
CA LEU A 22 4.98 5.97 -11.54
C LEU A 22 5.43 4.68 -12.24
N GLY A 23 4.49 3.97 -12.88
CA GLY A 23 4.76 2.74 -13.62
C GLY A 23 5.49 2.94 -14.96
N LYS A 24 5.51 4.15 -15.53
CA LYS A 24 6.16 4.40 -16.84
C LYS A 24 7.64 4.09 -16.85
N ARG A 25 8.39 4.61 -15.89
CA ARG A 25 9.86 4.46 -15.86
C ARG A 25 10.29 3.01 -15.61
N PRO A 26 9.72 2.29 -14.62
CA PRO A 26 10.09 0.89 -14.44
C PRO A 26 9.60 0.01 -15.60
N SER A 27 8.45 0.30 -16.21
CA SER A 27 8.02 -0.39 -17.43
C SER A 27 9.01 -0.21 -18.57
N ALA A 28 9.49 1.02 -18.81
CA ALA A 28 10.52 1.30 -19.81
C ALA A 28 11.88 0.63 -19.49
N ALA A 29 12.14 0.33 -18.22
CA ALA A 29 13.31 -0.42 -17.76
C ALA A 29 13.12 -1.96 -17.83
N GLY A 30 11.98 -2.44 -18.36
CA GLY A 30 11.73 -3.87 -18.57
C GLY A 30 11.06 -4.60 -17.40
N TYR A 31 10.50 -3.88 -16.42
CA TYR A 31 9.70 -4.49 -15.36
C TYR A 31 8.25 -4.72 -15.80
N THR A 32 7.68 -5.84 -15.36
CA THR A 32 6.24 -6.10 -15.53
C THR A 32 5.46 -5.32 -14.47
N ILE A 33 4.62 -4.38 -14.91
CA ILE A 33 3.82 -3.54 -14.00
C ILE A 33 2.45 -4.15 -13.77
N GLN A 34 2.14 -4.42 -12.50
CA GLN A 34 0.85 -4.86 -12.02
C GLN A 34 0.22 -3.73 -11.19
N ARG A 35 -1.01 -3.34 -11.51
CA ARG A 35 -1.71 -2.27 -10.78
C ARG A 35 -2.78 -2.90 -9.91
N PHE A 36 -2.60 -2.80 -8.60
CA PHE A 36 -3.60 -3.24 -7.64
C PHE A 36 -4.52 -2.07 -7.29
N SER A 37 -5.83 -2.27 -7.47
CA SER A 37 -6.86 -1.28 -7.16
C SER A 37 -7.80 -1.84 -6.10
N TYR A 38 -8.12 -1.03 -5.09
CA TYR A 38 -8.91 -1.45 -3.94
C TYR A 38 -9.85 -0.34 -3.47
N PRO A 39 -10.94 -0.67 -2.74
CA PRO A 39 -11.89 0.32 -2.21
C PRO A 39 -11.27 1.19 -1.11
N SER A 40 -10.55 2.23 -1.51
CA SER A 40 -9.67 3.00 -0.63
C SER A 40 -10.37 3.86 0.43
N HIS A 41 -11.69 4.09 0.33
CA HIS A 41 -12.47 4.91 1.29
C HIS A 41 -13.56 4.11 2.04
N SER A 42 -14.02 2.99 1.46
CA SER A 42 -15.18 2.24 1.95
C SER A 42 -14.81 0.98 2.76
N GLN A 43 -13.53 0.62 2.77
CA GLN A 43 -12.96 -0.52 3.51
C GLN A 43 -11.82 -0.07 4.43
N ILE A 44 -11.60 -0.82 5.50
CA ILE A 44 -10.45 -0.61 6.38
C ILE A 44 -9.17 -1.18 5.73
N PRO A 45 -7.97 -0.67 6.04
CA PRO A 45 -6.73 -1.11 5.38
C PRO A 45 -6.44 -2.62 5.49
N VAL A 46 -6.87 -3.27 6.57
CA VAL A 46 -6.72 -4.73 6.74
C VAL A 46 -7.59 -5.55 5.78
N GLU A 47 -8.81 -5.10 5.45
CA GLU A 47 -9.67 -5.76 4.45
C GLU A 47 -9.02 -5.67 3.05
N ASN A 48 -8.41 -4.52 2.75
CA ASN A 48 -7.68 -4.32 1.50
C ASN A 48 -6.39 -5.15 1.42
N ALA A 49 -5.81 -5.52 2.55
CA ALA A 49 -4.64 -6.39 2.60
C ALA A 49 -4.99 -7.84 2.23
N ASP A 50 -6.17 -8.33 2.59
CA ASP A 50 -6.65 -9.65 2.17
C ASP A 50 -6.86 -9.68 0.64
N ALA A 51 -7.47 -8.62 0.07
CA ALA A 51 -7.60 -8.48 -1.37
C ALA A 51 -6.23 -8.39 -2.09
N LEU A 52 -5.22 -7.79 -1.45
CA LEU A 52 -3.86 -7.74 -1.96
C LEU A 52 -3.20 -9.13 -1.94
N ALA A 53 -3.41 -9.93 -0.90
CA ALA A 53 -2.92 -11.29 -0.81
C ALA A 53 -3.48 -12.15 -1.96
N ASP A 54 -4.81 -12.15 -2.13
CA ASP A 54 -5.47 -12.84 -3.23
C ASP A 54 -4.94 -12.38 -4.61
N TYR A 55 -4.63 -11.09 -4.75
CA TYR A 55 -4.06 -10.53 -5.97
C TYR A 55 -2.64 -11.06 -6.22
N CYS A 56 -1.79 -11.06 -5.20
CA CYS A 56 -0.43 -11.56 -5.29
C CYS A 56 -0.36 -13.06 -5.57
N ASP A 57 -1.26 -13.87 -5.01
CA ASP A 57 -1.33 -15.32 -5.25
C ASP A 57 -1.61 -15.67 -6.72
N ARG A 58 -2.25 -14.76 -7.46
CA ARG A 58 -2.49 -14.90 -8.90
C ARG A 58 -1.30 -14.48 -9.76
N LEU A 59 -0.27 -13.86 -9.19
CA LEU A 59 0.91 -13.40 -9.91
C LEU A 59 1.96 -14.52 -9.96
N SER A 60 2.27 -14.98 -11.17
CA SER A 60 3.35 -15.93 -11.39
C SER A 60 4.71 -15.22 -11.41
N GLY A 61 5.56 -15.41 -10.41
CA GLY A 61 6.84 -14.71 -10.31
C GLY A 61 7.76 -15.26 -9.22
N PRO A 62 9.09 -15.31 -9.43
CA PRO A 62 10.03 -15.65 -8.36
C PRO A 62 10.23 -14.51 -7.35
N GLU A 63 9.81 -13.28 -7.69
CA GLU A 63 9.99 -12.06 -6.89
C GLU A 63 8.88 -11.05 -7.22
N ILE A 64 8.32 -10.41 -6.19
CA ILE A 64 7.37 -9.30 -6.34
C ILE A 64 7.89 -8.08 -5.58
N ASN A 65 8.07 -7.00 -6.32
CA ASN A 65 8.42 -5.69 -5.76
C ASN A 65 7.16 -4.83 -5.60
N PHE A 66 7.14 -3.97 -4.58
CA PHE A 66 6.01 -3.09 -4.30
C PHE A 66 6.40 -1.62 -4.39
N ILE A 67 5.54 -0.81 -5.03
CA ILE A 67 5.60 0.64 -4.93
C ILE A 67 4.24 1.13 -4.46
N CYS A 68 4.22 1.76 -3.29
CA CYS A 68 3.00 2.17 -2.63
C CYS A 68 2.97 3.67 -2.44
N HIS A 69 1.80 4.27 -2.57
CA HIS A 69 1.59 5.69 -2.32
C HIS A 69 0.61 5.92 -1.16
N SER A 70 1.00 6.78 -0.22
CA SER A 70 0.18 7.22 0.90
C SER A 70 -0.48 6.03 1.63
N LEU A 71 -1.81 5.94 1.66
CA LEU A 71 -2.59 4.85 2.27
C LEU A 71 -2.17 3.45 1.78
N GLY A 72 -1.74 3.32 0.53
CA GLY A 72 -1.33 2.03 -0.03
C GLY A 72 -0.16 1.38 0.73
N GLY A 73 0.70 2.18 1.35
CA GLY A 73 1.79 1.66 2.18
C GLY A 73 1.30 1.06 3.50
N LEU A 74 0.15 1.52 4.02
CA LEU A 74 -0.48 0.92 5.21
C LEU A 74 -1.15 -0.40 4.86
N VAL A 75 -1.79 -0.48 3.69
CA VAL A 75 -2.32 -1.75 3.16
C VAL A 75 -1.21 -2.79 3.02
N LEU A 76 -0.05 -2.38 2.48
CA LEU A 76 1.11 -3.27 2.37
C LEU A 76 1.64 -3.74 3.74
N ARG A 77 1.62 -2.88 4.76
CA ARG A 77 2.01 -3.27 6.13
C ARG A 77 1.08 -4.32 6.71
N HIS A 78 -0.23 -4.14 6.55
CA HIS A 78 -1.20 -5.14 6.98
C HIS A 78 -1.02 -6.48 6.24
N PHE A 79 -0.68 -6.42 4.95
CA PHE A 79 -0.37 -7.63 4.17
C PHE A 79 0.81 -8.40 4.75
N PHE A 80 1.96 -7.74 4.98
CA PHE A 80 3.13 -8.43 5.54
C PHE A 80 2.98 -8.80 7.01
N TYR A 81 2.18 -8.08 7.79
CA TYR A 81 1.91 -8.46 9.18
C TYR A 81 1.19 -9.81 9.28
N ARG A 82 0.28 -10.11 8.34
CA ARG A 82 -0.46 -11.38 8.30
C ARG A 82 0.37 -12.52 7.71
N SER A 83 1.28 -12.19 6.80
CA SER A 83 2.06 -13.15 6.01
C SER A 83 3.50 -12.65 5.79
N PRO A 84 4.36 -12.64 6.83
CA PRO A 84 5.67 -11.97 6.78
C PRO A 84 6.70 -12.64 5.86
N GLU A 85 6.54 -13.94 5.61
CA GLU A 85 7.53 -14.80 4.91
C GLU A 85 7.14 -15.16 3.47
N THR A 86 6.03 -14.65 2.94
CA THR A 86 5.41 -15.26 1.75
C THR A 86 6.01 -14.84 0.41
N ILE A 87 6.62 -13.66 0.30
CA ILE A 87 7.00 -13.10 -1.00
C ILE A 87 8.36 -12.37 -0.95
N PRO A 88 9.42 -12.89 -1.60
CA PRO A 88 10.69 -12.18 -1.72
C PRO A 88 10.57 -10.95 -2.62
N GLY A 89 11.38 -9.92 -2.35
CA GLY A 89 11.44 -8.69 -3.15
C GLY A 89 11.82 -7.45 -2.36
N ARG A 90 11.48 -6.28 -2.91
CA ARG A 90 11.69 -4.96 -2.28
C ARG A 90 10.41 -4.15 -2.30
N SER A 91 10.24 -3.34 -1.26
CA SER A 91 9.08 -2.47 -1.10
C SER A 91 9.51 -1.00 -0.98
N ILE A 92 8.83 -0.11 -1.69
CA ILE A 92 9.02 1.34 -1.61
C ILE A 92 7.69 1.99 -1.27
N THR A 93 7.70 2.91 -0.30
CA THR A 93 6.55 3.71 0.08
C THR A 93 6.81 5.19 -0.18
N LEU A 94 5.82 5.88 -0.73
CA LEU A 94 5.88 7.29 -1.11
C LEU A 94 4.81 8.06 -0.31
N GLY A 95 5.21 8.94 0.60
CA GLY A 95 4.25 9.75 1.36
C GLY A 95 3.36 8.96 2.31
N THR A 96 3.76 7.72 2.68
CA THR A 96 2.98 6.88 3.59
C THR A 96 3.14 7.36 5.03
N PRO A 97 2.03 7.60 5.76
CA PRO A 97 2.07 7.95 7.17
C PRO A 97 2.28 6.68 8.01
N HIS A 98 3.50 6.18 8.08
CA HIS A 98 3.85 4.95 8.80
C HIS A 98 3.61 5.07 10.30
N ASN A 99 3.78 6.26 10.84
CA ASN A 99 3.46 6.57 12.22
C ASN A 99 2.13 7.33 12.31
N PRO A 100 1.32 7.06 13.36
CA PRO A 100 0.14 7.87 13.62
C PRO A 100 0.57 9.33 13.79
N SER A 101 0.01 10.21 12.97
CA SER A 101 0.31 11.64 13.02
C SER A 101 -0.81 12.37 13.76
N SER A 102 -0.44 13.34 14.58
CA SER A 102 -1.38 14.22 15.28
C SER A 102 -2.33 14.95 14.32
N SER A 103 -1.88 15.22 13.09
CA SER A 103 -2.69 15.81 12.03
C SER A 103 -3.75 14.85 11.46
N ALA A 104 -3.41 13.58 11.23
CA ALA A 104 -4.38 12.57 10.81
C ALA A 104 -5.44 12.33 11.90
N PHE A 105 -5.02 12.26 13.16
CA PHE A 105 -5.92 12.18 14.31
C PHE A 105 -6.84 13.42 14.39
N SER A 106 -6.28 14.63 14.24
CA SER A 106 -7.06 15.87 14.31
C SER A 106 -8.05 16.04 13.15
N LEU A 107 -7.73 15.55 11.95
CA LEU A 107 -8.64 15.56 10.81
C LEU A 107 -9.80 14.57 10.98
N GLY A 108 -9.55 13.42 11.63
CA GLY A 108 -10.58 12.45 12.00
C GLY A 108 -11.53 12.89 13.13
N ARG A 109 -11.18 13.92 13.92
CA ARG A 109 -12.02 14.41 15.04
C ARG A 109 -13.29 15.13 14.59
N ASN A 110 -13.30 15.75 13.42
CA ASN A 110 -14.45 16.49 12.91
C ASN A 110 -15.32 15.58 12.04
N ARG A 111 -16.65 15.64 12.23
CA ARG A 111 -17.63 14.77 11.53
C ARG A 111 -17.47 14.79 10.00
N LEU A 112 -17.13 15.95 9.43
CA LEU A 112 -16.85 16.11 8.00
C LEU A 112 -15.56 15.41 7.57
N GLY A 113 -14.46 15.58 8.32
CA GLY A 113 -13.19 14.90 8.04
C GLY A 113 -13.29 13.38 8.18
N ARG A 114 -14.07 12.89 9.15
CA ARG A 114 -14.39 11.47 9.31
C ARG A 114 -15.23 10.91 8.15
N LEU A 115 -16.20 11.68 7.66
CA LEU A 115 -17.01 11.27 6.50
C LEU A 115 -16.16 11.21 5.22
N SER A 116 -15.26 12.17 5.06
CA SER A 116 -14.33 12.25 3.94
C SER A 116 -13.35 11.06 3.96
N LEU A 117 -12.61 10.88 5.05
CA LEU A 117 -11.59 9.82 5.15
C LEU A 117 -12.20 8.41 5.24
N GLY A 118 -13.49 8.32 5.55
CA GLY A 118 -14.26 7.07 5.54
C GLY A 118 -13.72 6.06 6.56
N LYS A 119 -13.76 4.78 6.18
CA LYS A 119 -13.28 3.70 7.05
C LYS A 119 -11.75 3.62 7.14
N SER A 120 -11.02 4.30 6.25
CA SER A 120 -9.55 4.29 6.20
C SER A 120 -8.87 4.98 7.39
N ILE A 121 -9.66 5.66 8.23
CA ILE A 121 -9.27 6.14 9.55
C ILE A 121 -9.01 4.96 10.49
N ASP A 122 -9.92 3.99 10.55
CA ASP A 122 -9.88 2.89 11.51
C ASP A 122 -8.81 1.87 11.08
N GLN A 123 -7.90 1.51 11.99
CA GLN A 123 -6.74 0.63 11.73
C GLN A 123 -5.83 1.11 10.58
N GLY A 124 -5.76 2.42 10.41
CA GLY A 124 -4.94 3.10 9.40
C GLY A 124 -4.48 4.44 9.93
N LEU A 125 -5.14 5.50 9.48
CA LEU A 125 -4.73 6.88 9.78
C LEU A 125 -4.92 7.29 11.25
N ALA A 126 -5.79 6.64 12.03
CA ALA A 126 -6.03 6.96 13.44
C ALA A 126 -5.11 6.23 14.43
N GLY A 127 -4.21 5.35 13.96
CA GLY A 127 -3.45 4.43 14.80
C GLY A 127 -3.93 2.99 14.64
N ASP A 128 -3.13 2.05 15.15
CA ASP A 128 -3.21 0.58 14.94
C ASP A 128 -2.65 0.07 13.60
N VAL A 129 -1.58 0.70 13.10
CA VAL A 129 -0.80 0.17 11.97
C VAL A 129 0.27 -0.80 12.51
N PRO A 130 0.30 -2.07 12.07
CA PRO A 130 1.27 -3.05 12.55
C PRO A 130 2.69 -2.65 12.17
N SER A 131 3.68 -3.00 12.99
CA SER A 131 5.11 -2.87 12.64
C SER A 131 5.42 -3.53 11.30
N TRP A 132 6.48 -3.08 10.64
CA TRP A 132 6.94 -3.75 9.43
C TRP A 132 7.57 -5.10 9.80
N GLU A 133 6.87 -6.20 9.47
CA GLU A 133 7.31 -7.58 9.71
C GLU A 133 7.73 -8.31 8.42
N GLY A 134 7.69 -7.64 7.27
CA GLY A 134 8.00 -8.27 6.00
C GLY A 134 9.49 -8.61 5.87
N CYS A 135 9.81 -9.78 5.32
CA CYS A 135 11.18 -10.18 5.00
C CYS A 135 11.85 -9.27 3.93
N GLN A 136 11.06 -8.46 3.22
CA GLN A 136 11.53 -7.53 2.20
C GLN A 136 12.19 -6.28 2.79
N LYS A 137 13.16 -5.73 2.05
CA LYS A 137 13.72 -4.40 2.34
C LYS A 137 12.65 -3.33 2.06
N LEU A 138 12.39 -2.48 3.04
CA LEU A 138 11.49 -1.33 2.92
C LEU A 138 12.28 -0.02 2.72
N GLY A 139 12.00 0.68 1.62
CA GLY A 139 12.41 2.07 1.38
C GLY A 139 11.25 3.04 1.64
N VAL A 140 11.55 4.18 2.27
CA VAL A 140 10.56 5.22 2.58
C VAL A 140 11.01 6.55 1.97
N ILE A 141 10.14 7.17 1.18
CA ILE A 141 10.36 8.51 0.61
C ILE A 141 9.23 9.43 1.08
N ALA A 142 9.59 10.50 1.78
CA ALA A 142 8.64 11.48 2.33
C ALA A 142 7.52 10.87 3.21
N GLY A 143 7.78 9.73 3.84
CA GLY A 143 6.91 9.12 4.86
C GLY A 143 7.46 9.36 6.26
N THR A 144 6.57 9.35 7.26
CA THR A 144 6.89 9.57 8.68
C THR A 144 6.70 8.32 9.48
#